data_AF-A0A0B3AAT6-F1
#
_entry.id   AF-A0A0B3AAT6-F1
#
_cell.length_a   1.000
_cell.length_b   1.000
_cell.length_c   1.000
_cell.angle_alpha   90.00
_cell.angle_beta   90.00
_cell.angle_gamma   90.00
#
_symmetry.space_group_name_H-M   'P 1'
#
loop_
_entity.id
_entity.type
_entity.pdbx_description
1 polymer ?
#
loop_
_entity_poly.entity_id
_entity_poly.type
_entity_poly.pdbx_seq_one_letter_code
_entity_poly.pdbx_strand_id
1 'polypeptide(L)'
;MKRKAQSTVEFLIIFMLASFFSIFILSYTGGRIQDIFSDNEYAASRDLALALQREITLAASVDPGYSRKLMVPPDANGISYTTQIKGTVLILSTENYDQVLNIPMATGNFVPGELNMVNNSNGTIYVG
;
A
#
# COMPACT_ATOMS: atom_id res chain seq x y z
N MET A 1 -16.45 -38.16 48.58
CA MET A 1 -16.58 -36.77 48.07
C MET A 1 -15.25 -36.07 47.79
N LYS A 2 -14.19 -36.22 48.62
CA LYS A 2 -12.89 -35.54 48.43
C LYS A 2 -12.22 -35.75 47.05
N ARG A 3 -12.27 -36.96 46.49
CA ARG A 3 -11.62 -37.31 45.20
C ARG A 3 -12.28 -36.63 43.97
N LYS A 4 -13.58 -36.38 44.01
CA LYS A 4 -14.30 -35.66 42.93
C LYS A 4 -13.95 -34.17 42.93
N ALA A 5 -13.90 -33.56 44.11
CA ALA A 5 -13.50 -32.16 44.26
C ALA A 5 -12.04 -31.92 43.81
N GLN A 6 -11.13 -32.84 44.13
CA GLN A 6 -9.73 -32.76 43.68
C GLN A 6 -9.62 -32.80 42.15
N SER A 7 -10.33 -33.73 41.48
CA SER A 7 -10.31 -33.84 40.02
C SER A 7 -10.88 -32.60 39.32
N THR A 8 -11.93 -31.98 39.89
CA THR A 8 -12.47 -30.70 39.37
C THR A 8 -11.47 -29.56 39.51
N VAL A 9 -10.71 -29.49 40.61
CA VAL A 9 -9.68 -28.46 40.81
C VAL A 9 -8.52 -28.65 39.84
N GLU A 10 -8.05 -29.88 39.63
CA GLU A 10 -7.00 -30.18 38.65
C GLU A 10 -7.42 -29.78 37.23
N PHE A 11 -8.66 -30.09 36.85
CA PHE A 11 -9.22 -29.67 35.57
C PHE A 11 -9.29 -28.13 35.44
N LEU A 12 -9.75 -27.44 36.48
CA LEU A 12 -9.82 -25.97 36.49
C LEU A 12 -8.45 -25.32 36.33
N ILE A 13 -7.42 -25.85 37.00
CA ILE A 13 -6.05 -25.34 36.89
C ILE A 13 -5.54 -25.52 35.45
N ILE A 14 -5.72 -26.71 34.87
CA ILE A 14 -5.29 -26.97 33.48
C ILE A 14 -6.05 -26.07 32.50
N PHE A 15 -7.36 -25.89 32.71
CA PHE A 15 -8.20 -25.05 31.85
C PHE A 15 -7.80 -23.57 31.91
N MET A 16 -7.53 -23.04 33.11
CA MET A 16 -7.05 -21.67 33.28
C MET A 16 -5.69 -21.47 32.62
N LEU A 17 -4.77 -22.43 32.79
CA LEU A 17 -3.45 -22.38 32.16
C LEU A 17 -3.58 -22.39 30.63
N ALA A 18 -4.40 -23.28 30.07
CA ALA A 18 -4.65 -23.38 28.64
C ALA A 18 -5.25 -22.08 28.08
N SER A 19 -6.24 -21.51 28.78
CA SER A 19 -6.90 -20.27 28.38
C SER A 19 -5.92 -19.07 28.42
N PHE A 20 -5.06 -19.01 29.44
CA PHE A 20 -3.99 -18.01 29.52
C PHE A 20 -3.03 -18.10 28.33
N PHE A 21 -2.58 -19.32 28.00
CA PHE A 21 -1.73 -19.54 26.82
C PHE A 21 -2.44 -19.16 25.51
N SER A 22 -3.72 -19.49 25.35
CA SER A 22 -4.49 -19.11 24.16
C SER A 22 -4.59 -17.59 24.00
N ILE A 23 -4.89 -16.85 25.07
CA ILE A 23 -4.94 -15.38 25.03
C ILE A 23 -3.57 -14.80 24.67
N PHE A 24 -2.50 -15.34 25.25
CA PHE A 24 -1.14 -14.89 24.97
C PHE A 24 -0.77 -15.08 23.49
N ILE A 25 -1.07 -16.26 22.92
CA ILE A 25 -0.81 -16.54 21.50
C ILE A 25 -1.61 -15.59 20.60
N LEU A 26 -2.92 -15.44 20.85
CA LEU A 26 -3.78 -14.55 20.06
C LEU A 26 -3.30 -13.09 20.10
N SER A 27 -2.87 -12.63 21.27
CA SER A 27 -2.36 -11.26 21.42
C SER A 27 -1.05 -11.06 20.65
N TYR A 28 -0.14 -12.03 20.73
CA TYR A 28 1.14 -11.97 20.04
C TYR A 28 1.00 -12.07 18.51
N THR A 29 0.11 -12.94 18.01
CA THR A 29 -0.11 -13.09 16.57
C THR A 29 -0.92 -11.94 15.98
N GLY A 30 -1.90 -11.40 16.73
CA GLY A 30 -2.74 -10.29 16.28
C GLY A 30 -1.94 -9.04 15.89
N GLY A 31 -0.99 -8.62 16.73
CA GLY A 31 -0.14 -7.45 16.43
C GLY A 31 0.72 -7.64 15.18
N ARG A 32 1.32 -8.84 15.02
CA ARG A 32 2.16 -9.16 13.86
C ARG A 32 1.40 -9.14 12.54
N ILE A 33 0.14 -9.55 12.54
CA ILE A 33 -0.69 -9.55 11.33
C ILE A 33 -0.92 -8.11 10.86
N GLN A 34 -1.25 -7.20 11.78
CA GLN A 34 -1.49 -5.80 11.43
C GLN A 34 -0.22 -5.13 10.89
N ASP A 35 0.93 -5.36 11.52
CA ASP A 35 2.23 -4.85 11.04
C ASP A 35 2.51 -5.33 9.60
N ILE A 36 2.29 -6.61 9.31
CA ILE A 36 2.50 -7.17 7.97
C ILE A 36 1.61 -6.51 6.92
N PHE A 37 0.34 -6.27 7.22
CA PHE A 37 -0.56 -5.57 6.30
C PHE A 37 -0.13 -4.13 6.05
N SER A 38 0.27 -3.42 7.12
CA SER A 38 0.75 -2.04 7.05
C SER A 38 2.03 -1.92 6.23
N ASP A 39 2.99 -2.81 6.47
CA ASP A 39 4.27 -2.86 5.75
C ASP A 39 4.05 -3.19 4.27
N ASN A 40 3.16 -4.13 3.98
CA ASN A 40 2.81 -4.49 2.61
C ASN A 40 2.09 -3.33 1.89
N GLU A 41 1.22 -2.60 2.58
CA GLU A 41 0.57 -1.41 2.04
C GLU A 41 1.58 -0.32 1.69
N TYR A 42 2.49 -0.03 2.61
CA TYR A 42 3.56 0.93 2.37
C TYR A 42 4.44 0.52 1.19
N ALA A 43 4.88 -0.75 1.14
CA ALA A 43 5.73 -1.24 0.06
C ALA A 43 5.04 -1.21 -1.31
N ALA A 44 3.80 -1.71 -1.39
CA ALA A 44 3.05 -1.75 -2.65
C ALA A 44 2.73 -0.34 -3.18
N SER A 45 2.28 0.57 -2.31
CA SER A 45 2.03 1.97 -2.67
C SER A 45 3.31 2.68 -3.11
N ARG A 46 4.43 2.42 -2.42
CA ARG A 46 5.74 2.99 -2.76
C ARG A 46 6.24 2.52 -4.12
N ASP A 47 6.19 1.23 -4.40
CA ASP A 47 6.67 0.66 -5.66
C ASP A 47 5.87 1.21 -6.85
N LEU A 48 4.54 1.30 -6.70
CA LEU A 48 3.69 1.90 -7.71
C LEU A 48 3.99 3.39 -7.92
N ALA A 49 4.11 4.15 -6.83
CA ALA A 49 4.43 5.58 -6.91
C ALA A 49 5.78 5.81 -7.61
N LEU A 50 6.80 4.99 -7.31
CA LEU A 50 8.10 5.03 -7.97
C LEU A 50 8.01 4.66 -9.46
N ALA A 51 7.18 3.69 -9.83
CA ALA A 51 6.97 3.32 -11.23
C ALA A 51 6.37 4.48 -12.03
N LEU A 52 5.33 5.13 -11.49
CA LEU A 52 4.70 6.30 -12.11
C LEU A 52 5.66 7.50 -12.18
N GLN A 53 6.43 7.76 -11.11
CA GLN A 53 7.46 8.79 -11.08
C GLN A 53 8.52 8.57 -12.17
N ARG A 54 8.99 7.32 -12.34
CA ARG A 54 9.97 6.95 -13.36
C ARG A 54 9.43 7.22 -14.76
N GLU A 55 8.17 6.92 -15.02
CA GLU A 55 7.59 7.19 -16.35
C GLU A 55 7.54 8.69 -16.65
N ILE A 56 7.08 9.51 -15.71
CA ILE A 56 7.05 10.98 -15.89
C ILE A 56 8.47 11.51 -16.08
N THR A 57 9.42 11.01 -15.30
CA THR A 57 10.83 11.41 -15.40
C THR A 57 11.43 10.99 -16.75
N LEU A 58 11.09 9.80 -17.23
CA LEU A 58 11.52 9.31 -18.54
C LEU A 58 10.97 10.23 -19.63
N ALA A 59 9.67 10.53 -19.62
CA ALA A 59 9.01 11.42 -20.58
C ALA A 59 9.64 12.82 -20.61
N ALA A 60 10.12 13.33 -19.47
CA ALA A 60 10.82 14.61 -19.38
C ALA A 60 12.28 14.55 -19.84
N SER A 61 12.93 13.39 -19.72
CA SER A 61 14.35 13.22 -20.10
C SER A 61 14.58 13.03 -21.60
N VAL A 62 13.53 12.66 -22.33
CA VAL A 62 13.55 12.45 -23.77
C VAL A 62 13.10 13.71 -24.51
N ASP A 63 13.49 13.79 -25.78
CA ASP A 63 13.12 14.92 -26.64
C ASP A 63 11.60 15.10 -26.76
N PRO A 64 11.13 16.34 -27.02
CA PRO A 64 9.72 16.61 -27.27
C PRO A 64 9.13 15.70 -28.34
N GLY A 65 7.92 15.17 -28.10
CA GLY A 65 7.25 14.20 -28.97
C GLY A 65 7.16 12.79 -28.38
N TYR A 66 7.73 12.55 -27.19
CA TYR A 66 7.49 11.31 -26.46
C TYR A 66 6.00 11.14 -26.15
N SER A 67 5.47 9.97 -26.49
CA SER A 67 4.09 9.61 -26.21
C SER A 67 4.02 8.11 -25.94
N ARG A 68 3.56 7.74 -24.74
CA ARG A 68 3.40 6.35 -24.35
C ARG A 68 2.10 6.13 -23.61
N LYS A 69 1.45 5.01 -23.93
CA LYS A 69 0.31 4.49 -23.19
C LYS A 69 0.80 3.49 -22.14
N LEU A 70 0.35 3.64 -20.90
CA LEU A 70 0.65 2.74 -19.81
C LEU A 70 -0.63 2.36 -19.07
N MET A 71 -0.74 1.08 -18.72
CA MET A 71 -1.84 0.59 -17.92
C MET A 71 -1.52 0.85 -16.45
N VAL A 72 -2.32 1.68 -15.81
CA VAL A 72 -2.23 1.92 -14.38
C VAL A 72 -3.13 0.89 -13.69
N PRO A 73 -2.63 0.08 -12.76
CA PRO A 73 -3.44 -0.96 -12.13
C PRO A 73 -4.58 -0.33 -11.32
N PRO A 74 -5.75 -1.00 -11.18
CA PRO A 74 -6.87 -0.47 -10.40
C PRO A 74 -6.58 -0.38 -8.90
N ASP A 75 -5.63 -1.18 -8.42
CA ASP A 75 -5.18 -1.24 -7.04
C ASP A 75 -3.66 -1.47 -6.97
N ALA A 76 -3.06 -1.19 -5.81
CA ALA A 76 -1.67 -1.50 -5.52
C ALA A 76 -1.64 -2.80 -4.70
N ASN A 77 -1.61 -3.97 -5.37
CA ASN A 77 -1.67 -5.30 -4.72
C ASN A 77 -2.91 -5.48 -3.82
N GLY A 78 -4.08 -5.09 -4.31
CA GLY A 78 -5.36 -5.17 -3.59
C GLY A 78 -5.66 -3.97 -2.69
N ILE A 79 -4.76 -2.99 -2.61
CA ILE A 79 -4.97 -1.73 -1.87
C ILE A 79 -5.52 -0.65 -2.81
N SER A 80 -6.67 -0.09 -2.44
CA SER A 80 -7.23 1.07 -3.16
C SER A 80 -6.35 2.30 -2.96
N TYR A 81 -6.18 3.08 -4.03
CA TYR A 81 -5.37 4.28 -3.99
C TYR A 81 -5.93 5.35 -4.94
N THR A 82 -5.48 6.58 -4.72
CA THR A 82 -5.73 7.71 -5.61
C THR A 82 -4.40 8.34 -6.00
N THR A 83 -4.37 9.02 -7.15
CA THR A 83 -3.18 9.78 -7.56
C THR A 83 -3.53 11.24 -7.79
N GLN A 84 -2.58 12.11 -7.46
CA GLN A 84 -2.68 13.53 -7.73
C GLN A 84 -1.33 14.10 -8.12
N ILE A 85 -1.28 14.83 -9.23
CA ILE A 85 -0.13 15.61 -9.63
C ILE A 85 -0.38 17.08 -9.32
N LYS A 86 0.53 17.70 -8.57
CA LYS A 86 0.53 19.13 -8.25
C LYS A 86 1.85 19.75 -8.71
N GLY A 87 1.90 20.09 -10.00
CA GLY A 87 3.07 20.72 -10.61
C GLY A 87 4.27 19.77 -10.67
N THR A 88 5.18 19.89 -9.69
CA THR A 88 6.41 19.09 -9.60
C THR A 88 6.33 17.98 -8.54
N VAL A 89 5.13 17.66 -8.06
CA VAL A 89 4.90 16.65 -7.03
C VAL A 89 3.84 15.66 -7.50
N LEU A 90 4.15 14.38 -7.41
CA LEU A 90 3.22 13.27 -7.51
C LEU A 90 2.87 12.82 -6.09
N ILE A 91 1.58 12.74 -5.81
CA ILE A 91 1.03 12.23 -4.56
C ILE A 91 0.24 10.97 -4.91
N LEU A 92 0.58 9.86 -4.27
CA LEU A 92 -0.23 8.65 -4.29
C LEU A 92 -0.72 8.39 -2.87
N SER A 93 -2.03 8.39 -2.70
CA SER A 93 -2.67 8.26 -1.39
C SER A 93 -3.42 6.95 -1.30
N THR A 94 -3.14 6.17 -0.25
CA THR A 94 -3.94 5.02 0.18
C THR A 94 -4.77 5.40 1.40
N GLU A 95 -5.41 4.43 2.06
CA GLU A 95 -6.14 4.68 3.31
C GLU A 95 -5.20 5.13 4.44
N ASN A 96 -4.01 4.53 4.54
CA ASN A 96 -3.10 4.74 5.67
C ASN A 96 -1.85 5.57 5.33
N TYR A 97 -1.51 5.75 4.05
CA TYR A 97 -0.24 6.34 3.64
C TYR A 97 -0.36 7.30 2.46
N ASP A 98 0.47 8.35 2.51
CA ASP A 98 0.72 9.25 1.39
C ASP A 98 2.16 9.10 0.90
N GLN A 99 2.32 8.66 -0.35
CA GLN A 99 3.59 8.63 -1.05
C GLN A 99 3.76 9.94 -1.83
N VAL A 100 4.62 10.81 -1.33
CA VAL A 100 4.92 12.11 -1.95
C VAL A 100 6.27 12.04 -2.65
N LEU A 101 6.27 12.20 -3.97
CA LEU A 101 7.46 12.09 -4.81
C LEU A 101 7.64 13.33 -5.67
N ASN A 102 8.88 13.78 -5.80
CA ASN A 102 9.24 14.86 -6.71
C ASN A 102 9.25 14.35 -8.16
N ILE A 103 8.64 15.10 -9.05
CA ILE A 103 8.60 14.84 -10.50
C ILE A 103 8.92 16.12 -11.27
N PRO A 104 9.36 16.00 -12.53
CA PRO A 104 9.33 17.12 -13.47
C PRO A 104 7.94 17.75 -13.57
N MET A 105 7.88 18.99 -14.04
CA MET A 105 6.61 19.72 -14.17
C MET A 105 5.64 18.95 -15.09
N ALA A 106 4.52 18.52 -14.52
CA ALA A 106 3.50 17.74 -15.21
C ALA A 106 2.10 18.26 -14.89
N THR A 107 1.16 18.04 -15.82
CA THR A 107 -0.25 18.42 -15.70
C THR A 107 -1.16 17.23 -15.98
N GLY A 108 -2.26 17.13 -15.25
CA GLY A 108 -3.22 16.02 -15.33
C GLY A 108 -3.05 15.04 -14.18
N ASN A 109 -3.62 13.84 -14.25
CA ASN A 109 -3.56 12.83 -13.19
C ASN A 109 -3.64 11.43 -13.78
N PHE A 110 -3.12 10.43 -13.07
CA PHE A 110 -3.37 9.04 -13.45
C PHE A 110 -4.75 8.58 -12.95
N VAL A 111 -5.49 7.91 -13.84
CA VAL A 111 -6.76 7.25 -13.52
C VAL A 111 -6.48 5.76 -13.25
N PRO A 112 -6.64 5.27 -12.01
CA PRO A 112 -6.45 3.85 -11.70
C PRO A 112 -7.38 2.95 -12.51
N GLY A 113 -6.85 1.82 -12.98
CA GLY A 113 -7.62 0.84 -13.76
C GLY A 113 -7.77 1.20 -15.24
N GLU A 114 -7.25 2.34 -15.68
CA GLU A 114 -7.36 2.80 -17.06
C GLU A 114 -5.99 2.86 -17.78
N LEU A 115 -6.08 2.94 -19.11
CA LEU A 115 -4.93 3.14 -19.96
C LEU A 115 -4.63 4.64 -20.02
N ASN A 116 -3.59 5.06 -19.31
CA ASN A 116 -3.19 6.45 -19.23
C ASN A 116 -2.14 6.76 -20.29
N MET A 117 -2.18 7.94 -20.85
CA MET A 117 -1.21 8.45 -21.80
C MET A 117 -0.30 9.47 -21.12
N VAL A 118 1.01 9.26 -21.26
CA VAL A 118 2.03 10.21 -20.85
C VAL A 118 2.65 10.80 -22.11
N ASN A 119 2.55 12.12 -22.24
CA ASN A 119 2.99 12.84 -23.43
C ASN A 119 3.90 14.02 -23.05
N ASN A 120 5.03 14.16 -23.74
CA ASN A 120 5.87 15.35 -23.68
C ASN A 120 5.56 16.25 -24.89
N SER A 121 4.78 17.30 -24.65
CA SER A 121 4.50 18.32 -25.65
C SER A 121 5.34 19.57 -25.37
N ASN A 122 6.40 19.74 -26.15
CA ASN A 122 7.30 20.90 -26.08
C ASN A 122 7.88 21.18 -24.68
N GLY A 123 8.27 20.13 -23.96
CA GLY A 123 8.88 20.24 -22.62
C GLY A 123 7.88 20.29 -21.46
N THR A 124 6.57 20.26 -21.74
CA THR A 124 5.53 20.10 -20.71
C THR A 124 4.98 18.67 -20.74
N ILE A 125 4.96 18.01 -19.59
CA ILE A 125 4.44 16.64 -19.47
C ILE A 125 2.94 16.68 -19.19
N TYR A 126 2.17 15.94 -19.98
CA TYR A 126 0.74 15.74 -19.80
C TYR A 126 0.46 14.28 -19.47
N VAL A 127 -0.42 14.07 -18.48
CA VAL A 127 -0.84 12.76 -17.99
C VAL A 127 -2.36 12.68 -18.01
N GLY A 128 -2.93 11.66 -18.65
CA GLY A 128 -4.37 11.37 -18.58
C GLY A 128 -4.84 10.38 -19.62
#